data_AF-A0A4S2T8B6-F1
#
_entry.id   AF-A0A4S2T8B6-F1
#
_cell.length_a   1.000
_cell.length_b   1.000
_cell.length_c   1.000
_cell.angle_alpha   90.00
_cell.angle_beta   90.00
_cell.angle_gamma   90.00
#
_symmetry.space_group_name_H-M   'P 1'
#
loop_
_entity.id
_entity.type
_entity.pdbx_description
1 polymer ?
#
loop_
_entity_poly.entity_id
_entity_poly.type
_entity_poly.pdbx_seq_one_letter_code
_entity_poly.pdbx_strand_id
1 'polypeptide(L)'
;MRLTREVRQQLLEMNEGFERKTSYEARNISEYRHYRITGGELRIRSSGNTSWADSRFDSEDVATDEQVHRFLRKYLDQLNTDGL
;
A
#
# COMPACT_ATOMS: atom_id res chain seq x y z
N MET A 1 13.04 -14.68 4.25
CA MET A 1 13.06 -13.68 5.35
C MET A 1 11.75 -13.71 6.12
N ARG A 2 11.78 -13.63 7.45
CA ARG A 2 10.55 -13.53 8.27
C ARG A 2 10.22 -12.06 8.49
N LEU A 3 9.03 -11.62 8.10
CA LEU A 3 8.55 -10.25 8.31
C LEU A 3 8.09 -10.04 9.76
N THR A 4 9.03 -10.02 10.70
CA THR A 4 8.77 -9.62 12.09
C THR A 4 8.39 -8.14 12.15
N ARG A 5 7.86 -7.67 13.29
CA ARG A 5 7.50 -6.26 13.45
C ARG A 5 8.70 -5.33 13.22
N GLU A 6 9.86 -5.70 13.74
CA GLU A 6 11.11 -4.95 13.57
C GLU A 6 11.57 -4.92 12.11
N VAL A 7 11.56 -6.06 11.41
CA VAL A 7 11.93 -6.11 9.99
C VAL A 7 10.96 -5.31 9.13
N ARG A 8 9.66 -5.32 9.45
CA ARG A 8 8.67 -4.48 8.74
C ARG A 8 8.97 -2.98 8.94
N GLN A 9 9.31 -2.57 10.16
CA GLN A 9 9.66 -1.18 10.44
C GLN A 9 10.92 -0.75 9.68
N GLN A 10 11.98 -1.56 9.73
CA GLN A 10 13.21 -1.31 8.98
C GLN A 10 12.95 -1.22 7.47
N LEU A 11 12.13 -2.11 6.91
CA LEU A 11 11.75 -2.05 5.51
C LEU A 11 11.01 -0.75 5.15
N LEU A 12 10.13 -0.25 6.02
CA LEU A 12 9.47 1.04 5.78
C LEU A 12 10.48 2.19 5.81
N GLU A 13 11.39 2.22 6.77
CA GLU A 13 12.40 3.28 6.88
C GLU A 13 13.39 3.26 5.70
N MET A 14 13.83 2.07 5.26
CA MET A 14 14.74 1.90 4.13
C MET A 14 14.12 2.26 2.78
N ASN A 15 12.79 2.25 2.69
CA ASN A 15 12.03 2.49 1.45
C ASN A 15 11.25 3.81 1.52
N GLU A 16 11.76 4.79 2.28
CA GLU A 16 11.18 6.13 2.34
C GLU A 16 11.07 6.74 0.93
N GLY A 17 9.88 7.26 0.60
CA GLY A 17 9.58 7.80 -0.73
C GLY A 17 9.18 6.76 -1.77
N PHE A 18 9.13 5.47 -1.42
CA PHE A 18 8.60 4.45 -2.32
C PHE A 18 7.12 4.69 -2.62
N GLU A 19 6.76 4.67 -3.90
CA GLU A 19 5.38 4.81 -4.37
C GLU A 19 5.00 3.64 -5.28
N ARG A 20 3.78 3.13 -5.10
CA ARG A 20 3.19 2.13 -5.97
C ARG A 20 1.75 2.45 -6.27
N LYS A 21 1.39 2.45 -7.55
CA LYS A 21 0.02 2.65 -8.02
C LYS A 21 -0.52 1.35 -8.60
N THR A 22 -1.75 1.01 -8.24
CA THR A 22 -2.46 -0.14 -8.81
C THR A 22 -3.88 0.26 -9.14
N SER A 23 -4.38 -0.23 -10.28
CA SER A 23 -5.77 -0.10 -10.66
C SER A 23 -6.42 -1.48 -10.69
N TYR A 24 -7.67 -1.54 -10.29
CA TYR A 24 -8.54 -2.69 -10.43
C TYR A 24 -9.83 -2.23 -11.09
N GLU A 25 -10.24 -2.92 -12.15
CA GLU A 25 -11.48 -2.64 -12.85
C GLU A 25 -12.25 -3.94 -13.03
N ALA A 26 -13.53 -3.90 -12.67
CA ALA A 26 -14.49 -4.94 -12.89
C ALA A 26 -15.82 -4.32 -13.32
N ARG A 27 -16.76 -5.17 -13.74
CA ARG A 27 -18.04 -4.73 -14.34
C ARG A 27 -18.76 -3.63 -13.57
N ASN A 28 -18.67 -3.65 -12.23
CA ASN A 28 -19.41 -2.73 -11.36
C ASN A 28 -18.53 -1.80 -10.50
N ILE A 29 -17.20 -1.85 -10.64
CA ILE A 29 -16.28 -1.11 -9.79
C ILE A 29 -14.97 -0.80 -10.52
N SER A 30 -14.50 0.43 -10.37
CA SER A 30 -13.15 0.85 -10.69
C SER A 30 -12.52 1.38 -9.41
N GLU A 31 -11.38 0.82 -9.01
CA GLU A 31 -10.62 1.20 -7.83
C GLU A 31 -9.16 1.47 -8.21
N TYR A 32 -8.67 2.65 -7.83
CA TYR A 32 -7.29 3.06 -7.91
C TYR A 32 -6.73 3.12 -6.50
N ARG A 33 -5.66 2.37 -6.26
CA ARG A 33 -4.91 2.41 -5.00
C ARG A 33 -3.53 3.02 -5.22
N HIS A 34 -3.19 3.96 -4.36
CA HIS A 34 -1.86 4.55 -4.28
C HIS A 34 -1.25 4.23 -2.91
N TYR A 35 -0.15 3.50 -2.93
CA TYR A 35 0.65 3.17 -1.77
C TYR A 35 1.85 4.10 -1.73
N ARG A 36 2.09 4.75 -0.60
CA ARG A 36 3.27 5.59 -0.38
C ARG A 36 3.90 5.25 0.95
N ILE A 37 5.19 5.00 0.98
CA ILE A 37 5.96 4.91 2.23
C ILE A 37 6.49 6.30 2.54
N THR A 38 6.07 6.86 3.67
CA THR A 38 6.59 8.13 4.16
C THR A 38 6.55 8.24 5.67
N GLY A 39 7.57 8.85 6.27
CA GLY A 39 7.73 8.98 7.72
C GLY A 39 7.84 7.63 8.42
N GLY A 40 8.35 6.60 7.73
CA GLY A 40 8.35 5.23 8.24
C GLY A 40 6.96 4.58 8.35
N GLU A 41 5.93 5.17 7.72
CA GLU A 41 4.57 4.64 7.66
C GLU A 41 4.18 4.31 6.22
N LEU A 42 3.36 3.27 6.03
CA LEU A 42 2.69 3.03 4.76
C LEU A 42 1.36 3.78 4.74
N ARG A 43 1.20 4.69 3.79
CA ARG A 43 -0.06 5.39 3.49
C ARG A 43 -0.73 4.74 2.31
N ILE A 44 -2.04 4.52 2.42
CA ILE A 44 -2.85 3.90 1.38
C ILE A 44 -3.98 4.84 1.04
N ARG A 45 -3.98 5.36 -0.18
CA ARG A 45 -5.11 6.06 -0.76
C ARG A 45 -5.88 5.12 -1.67
N SER A 46 -7.20 5.03 -1.50
CA SER A 46 -8.10 4.34 -2.41
C SER A 46 -9.12 5.31 -2.97
N SER A 47 -9.19 5.40 -4.29
CA SER A 47 -10.14 6.26 -4.99
C SER A 47 -10.78 5.49 -6.12
N GLY A 48 -12.05 5.73 -6.40
CA GLY A 48 -12.74 4.95 -7.41
C GLY A 48 -14.21 5.28 -7.53
N ASN A 49 -14.87 4.52 -8.39
CA ASN A 49 -16.29 4.67 -8.64
C ASN A 49 -16.92 3.28 -8.68
N THR A 50 -18.16 3.16 -8.21
CA THR A 50 -18.99 1.98 -8.45
C THR A 50 -20.09 2.31 -9.48
N SER A 51 -20.73 1.29 -10.04
CA SER A 51 -21.79 1.47 -11.05
C SER A 51 -23.11 2.01 -10.51
N TRP A 52 -23.16 2.40 -9.24
CA TRP A 52 -24.29 3.10 -8.65
C TRP A 52 -24.16 4.61 -8.91
N ALA A 53 -25.30 5.29 -9.10
CA ALA A 53 -25.31 6.75 -9.27
C ALA A 53 -24.58 7.43 -8.08
N ASP A 54 -23.77 8.44 -8.39
CA ASP A 54 -22.99 9.24 -7.43
C ASP A 54 -22.03 8.47 -6.51
N SER A 55 -21.68 7.22 -6.85
CA SER A 55 -20.90 6.37 -5.96
C SER A 55 -19.39 6.47 -6.22
N ARG A 56 -18.87 7.69 -6.13
CA ARG A 56 -17.43 7.95 -6.08
C ARG A 56 -16.94 7.85 -4.64
N PHE A 57 -15.75 7.30 -4.45
CA PHE A 57 -15.07 7.29 -3.16
C PHE A 57 -13.62 7.75 -3.33
N ASP A 58 -13.09 8.38 -2.29
CA ASP A 58 -11.68 8.76 -2.17
C ASP A 58 -11.36 8.80 -0.68
N SER A 59 -10.52 7.88 -0.22
CA SER A 59 -10.08 7.81 1.18
C SER A 59 -8.57 7.60 1.23
N GLU A 60 -7.91 8.24 2.20
CA GLU A 60 -6.49 8.04 2.47
C GLU A 60 -6.31 7.78 3.96
N ASP A 61 -5.66 6.66 4.27
CA ASP A 61 -5.46 6.20 5.64
C ASP A 61 -4.03 5.69 5.85
N VAL A 62 -3.58 5.74 7.10
CA VAL A 62 -2.35 5.05 7.53
C VAL A 62 -2.64 3.56 7.64
N ALA A 63 -1.78 2.74 7.04
CA ALA A 63 -1.95 1.30 7.01
C ALA A 63 -1.81 0.68 8.40
N THR A 64 -2.67 -0.30 8.69
CA THR A 64 -2.54 -1.15 9.88
C THR A 64 -1.37 -2.12 9.75
N ASP A 65 -0.92 -2.72 10.85
CA ASP A 65 0.18 -3.69 10.84
C ASP A 65 -0.08 -4.88 9.90
N GLU A 66 -1.33 -5.34 9.81
CA GLU A 66 -1.71 -6.41 8.87
C GLU A 66 -1.61 -5.93 7.42
N GLN A 67 -2.06 -4.72 7.12
CA GLN A 67 -1.97 -4.12 5.78
C GLN A 67 -0.51 -3.92 5.37
N VAL A 68 0.33 -3.43 6.29
CA VAL A 68 1.78 -3.30 6.09
C VAL A 68 2.40 -4.67 5.79
N HIS A 69 2.10 -5.69 6.60
CA HIS A 69 2.63 -7.04 6.38
C HIS A 69 2.24 -7.56 4.99
N ARG A 70 0.96 -7.44 4.61
CA ARG A 70 0.45 -7.90 3.32
C ARG A 70 1.11 -7.16 2.16
N PHE A 71 1.26 -5.84 2.28
CA PHE A 71 1.91 -5.01 1.28
C PHE A 71 3.39 -5.39 1.10
N LEU A 72 4.17 -5.43 2.17
CA LEU A 72 5.59 -5.75 2.13
C LEU A 72 5.82 -7.15 1.57
N ARG A 73 4.98 -8.13 1.94
CA ARG A 73 5.06 -9.48 1.40
C ARG A 73 4.75 -9.53 -0.10
N LYS A 74 3.80 -8.71 -0.57
CA LYS A 74 3.36 -8.69 -1.96
C LYS A 74 4.36 -8.01 -2.90
N TYR A 75 5.04 -6.97 -2.42
CA TYR A 75 5.97 -6.17 -3.23
C TYR A 75 7.42 -6.31 -2.78
N LEU A 76 7.75 -7.40 -2.07
CA LEU A 76 9.07 -7.61 -1.49
C LEU A 76 10.19 -7.57 -2.55
N ASP A 77 9.89 -8.05 -3.76
CA ASP A 77 10.77 -8.07 -4.93
C ASP A 77 11.09 -6.67 -5.50
N GLN A 78 10.29 -5.66 -5.15
CA GLN A 78 10.42 -4.28 -5.64
C GLN A 78 10.95 -3.33 -4.57
N LEU A 79 11.06 -3.80 -3.33
CA LEU A 79 11.57 -3.00 -2.22
C LEU A 79 13.08 -3.18 -2.11
N ASN A 80 13.75 -2.14 -1.61
CA ASN A 80 15.10 -2.24 -1.13
C ASN A 80 15.14 -3.13 0.12
N THR A 81 15.81 -4.27 0.01
CA THR A 81 16.04 -5.21 1.11
C THR A 81 17.53 -5.38 1.42
N ASP A 82 18.40 -4.51 0.91
CA ASP A 82 19.83 -4.62 1.12
C ASP A 82 20.20 -4.46 2.60
N GLY A 83 20.87 -5.46 3.17
CA GLY A 83 21.30 -5.44 4.57
C GLY A 83 20.32 -6.07 5.57
N LEU A 84 19.28 -6.78 5.10
CA LEU A 84 18.33 -7.57 5.90
C LEU A 84 18.56 -9.09 5.84
#